data_AF-A0A7C7LTB4-F1
#
_entry.id   AF-A0A7C7LTB4-F1
#
_cell.length_a   1.000
_cell.length_b   1.000
_cell.length_c   1.000
_cell.angle_alpha   90.00
_cell.angle_beta   90.00
_cell.angle_gamma   90.00
#
_symmetry.space_group_name_H-M   'P 1'
#
loop_
_entity.id
_entity.type
_entity.pdbx_description
1 polymer ?
#
loop_
_entity_poly.entity_id
_entity_poly.type
_entity_poly.pdbx_seq_one_letter_code
_entity_poly.pdbx_strand_id
1 'polypeptide(L)' 'MDVVSICTPHNLHCPIALEAAADKKHTLCEKPIAITVADVTRMIDAAETNGVKLGSSKAFIRWILSK' A
#
# COMPACT_ATOMS: atom_id res chain seq x y z
N MET A 1 15.74 -8.24 4.67
CA MET A 1 14.90 -7.60 3.63
C MET A 1 13.86 -6.77 4.36
N ASP A 2 13.85 -5.47 4.10
CA ASP A 2 13.21 -4.47 4.96
C ASP A 2 12.05 -3.75 4.24
N VAL A 3 12.12 -3.75 2.91
CA VAL A 3 11.15 -3.13 2.01
C VAL A 3 10.77 -4.12 0.91
N VAL A 4 9.50 -4.14 0.52
CA VAL A 4 8.94 -4.87 -0.61
C VAL A 4 8.51 -3.87 -1.69
N SER A 5 9.01 -4.04 -2.92
CA SER A 5 8.53 -3.29 -4.08
C SER A 5 7.45 -4.10 -4.79
N ILE A 6 6.25 -3.52 -4.90
CA ILE A 6 5.07 -4.18 -5.48
C ILE A 6 4.85 -3.58 -6.87
N CYS A 7 5.25 -4.34 -7.89
CA CYS A 7 5.13 -3.99 -9.31
C CYS A 7 4.29 -5.04 -10.08
N THR A 8 3.34 -5.66 -9.38
CA THR A 8 2.46 -6.71 -9.92
C THR A 8 1.23 -6.10 -10.59
N PRO A 9 0.35 -6.90 -11.22
CA PRO A 9 -0.95 -6.41 -11.65
C PRO A 9 -1.78 -5.79 -10.50
N HIS A 10 -2.56 -4.74 -10.81
CA HIS A 10 -3.20 -3.87 -9.80
C HIS A 10 -4.12 -4.60 -8.80
N ASN A 11 -4.75 -5.69 -9.22
CA ASN A 11 -5.61 -6.50 -8.35
C ASN A 11 -4.82 -7.25 -7.25
N LEU A 12 -3.49 -7.37 -7.39
CA LEU A 12 -2.62 -8.05 -6.44
C LEU A 12 -1.92 -7.09 -5.48
N HIS A 13 -2.00 -5.77 -5.71
CA HIS A 13 -1.32 -4.80 -4.87
C HIS A 13 -1.77 -4.86 -3.41
N CYS A 14 -3.08 -4.86 -3.19
CA CYS A 14 -3.68 -4.91 -1.86
C CYS A 14 -3.29 -6.18 -1.09
N PRO A 15 -3.57 -7.41 -1.58
CA PRO A 15 -3.22 -8.62 -0.84
C PRO A 15 -1.72 -8.72 -0.52
N ILE A 16 -0.85 -8.37 -1.47
CA ILE A 16 0.61 -8.40 -1.25
C ILE A 16 1.03 -7.36 -0.20
N ALA A 17 0.45 -6.16 -0.22
CA ALA A 17 0.77 -5.13 0.75
C ALA A 17 0.30 -5.49 2.17
N LEU A 18 -0.85 -6.16 2.29
CA LEU A 18 -1.34 -6.65 3.58
C LEU A 18 -0.42 -7.74 4.15
N GLU A 19 0.01 -8.69 3.32
CA GLU A 19 0.93 -9.75 3.72
C GLU A 19 2.30 -9.18 4.12
N ALA A 20 2.86 -8.29 3.31
CA ALA A 20 4.11 -7.60 3.62
C ALA A 20 4.01 -6.79 4.93
N ALA A 21 2.88 -6.14 5.19
CA ALA A 21 2.66 -5.41 6.43
C ALA A 21 2.57 -6.35 7.65
N ALA A 22 1.90 -7.49 7.52
CA ALA A 22 1.83 -8.51 8.58
C ALA A 22 3.23 -9.03 8.95
N ASP A 23 4.11 -9.19 7.96
CA ASP A 23 5.51 -9.58 8.12
C ASP A 23 6.45 -8.43 8.56
N LYS A 24 5.86 -7.29 8.96
CA LYS A 24 6.57 -6.09 9.41
C LYS A 24 7.55 -5.54 8.36
N LYS A 25 7.17 -5.58 7.08
CA LYS A 25 7.93 -5.01 5.96
C LYS A 25 7.31 -3.72 5.48
N HIS A 26 8.16 -2.74 5.15
CA HIS A 26 7.72 -1.54 4.45
C HIS A 26 7.37 -1.88 2.99
N THR A 27 6.47 -1.12 2.36
CA THR A 27 6.05 -1.37 0.98
C THR A 27 6.20 -0.13 0.11
N LEU A 28 6.65 -0.32 -1.12
CA LEU A 28 6.58 0.66 -2.20
C LEU A 28 5.72 0.07 -3.32
N CYS A 29 4.53 0.64 -3.54
CA CYS A 29 3.56 0.13 -4.49
C CYS A 29 3.50 1.01 -5.75
N GLU A 30 3.57 0.37 -6.91
CA GLU A 30 3.45 1.05 -8.21
C GLU A 30 2.07 1.65 -8.44
N LYS A 31 2.02 2.64 -9.34
CA LYS A 31 0.75 3.30 -9.69
C LYS A 31 -0.03 2.49 -10.75
N PRO A 32 -1.38 2.58 -10.73
CA PRO A 32 -2.23 2.97 -9.61
C PRO A 32 -2.08 2.03 -8.40
N ILE A 33 -2.10 2.61 -7.19
CA ILE A 33 -1.84 1.88 -5.93
C ILE A 33 -2.84 0.75 -5.68
N ALA A 34 -4.10 0.96 -6.04
CA ALA A 34 -5.15 -0.06 -6.04
C ALA A 34 -6.29 0.37 -6.98
N ILE A 35 -7.24 -0.54 -7.23
CA ILE A 35 -8.40 -0.31 -8.10
C ILE A 35 -9.49 0.50 -7.37
N THR A 36 -9.66 0.27 -6.06
CA THR A 36 -10.71 0.89 -5.26
C THR A 36 -10.13 1.69 -4.09
N VAL A 37 -10.84 2.73 -3.65
CA VAL A 37 -10.45 3.49 -2.45
C VAL A 37 -10.46 2.59 -1.20
N ALA A 38 -11.41 1.65 -1.11
CA ALA A 38 -11.48 0.70 -0.01
C ALA A 38 -10.20 -0.16 0.09
N ASP A 39 -9.61 -0.57 -1.03
CA ASP A 39 -8.32 -1.25 -1.03
C ASP A 39 -7.19 -0.36 -0.52
N VAL A 40 -7.16 0.91 -0.96
CA VAL A 40 -6.17 1.87 -0.48
C VAL A 40 -6.28 2.07 1.03
N THR A 41 -7.49 2.25 1.55
CA THR A 41 -7.75 2.37 2.99
C THR A 41 -7.25 1.14 3.75
N ARG A 42 -7.58 -0.08 3.27
CA ARG A 42 -7.08 -1.32 3.90
C ARG A 42 -5.55 -1.40 3.93
N MET A 43 -4.89 -1.00 2.86
CA MET A 43 -3.42 -0.99 2.78
C MET A 43 -2.81 0.03 3.76
N ILE A 44 -3.41 1.22 3.90
CA ILE A 44 -2.99 2.25 4.86
C ILE A 44 -3.17 1.74 6.30
N ASP A 45 -4.37 1.25 6.63
CA ASP A 45 -4.71 0.76 7.97
C ASP A 45 -3.79 -0.39 8.39
N ALA A 46 -3.48 -1.30 7.47
CA ALA A 46 -2.56 -2.41 7.73
C ALA A 46 -1.13 -1.91 7.98
N ALA A 47 -0.68 -0.92 7.22
CA ALA A 47 0.64 -0.35 7.43
C ALA A 47 0.75 0.37 8.79
N GLU A 48 -0.27 1.16 9.14
CA GLU A 48 -0.35 1.88 10.42
C GLU A 48 -0.43 0.91 11.61
N THR A 49 -1.33 -0.07 11.55
CA THR A 49 -1.51 -1.10 12.59
C THR A 49 -0.24 -1.90 12.81
N ASN A 50 0.52 -2.19 11.74
CA ASN A 50 1.74 -2.97 11.85
C ASN A 50 3.00 -2.13 12.15
N GLY A 51 2.89 -0.80 12.19
CA GLY A 51 4.02 0.09 12.43
C GLY A 51 4.99 0.19 11.24
N VAL A 52 4.53 -0.15 10.03
CA VAL A 52 5.33 -0.08 8.80
C VAL A 52 4.92 1.14 7.95
N LYS A 53 5.58 1.33 6.81
CA LYS A 53 5.33 2.46 5.92
C LYS A 53 4.83 1.91 4.59
N LEU A 54 3.75 2.50 4.09
CA LEU A 54 3.25 2.31 2.74
C LEU A 54 3.62 3.54 1.91
N GLY A 55 4.41 3.31 0.86
CA GLY A 55 4.78 4.33 -0.12
C GLY A 55 4.11 4.06 -1.47
N SER A 56 3.67 5.14 -2.12
CA SER A 56 3.52 5.19 -3.58
C SER A 56 3.97 6.57 -4.05
N SER A 57 4.10 6.77 -5.36
CA SER A 57 4.38 8.08 -5.96
C SER A 57 3.48 9.19 -5.35
N LYS A 58 4.12 10.22 -4.76
CA LYS A 58 3.57 11.18 -3.78
C LYS A 58 2.26 11.90 -4.15
N ALA A 59 1.87 11.96 -5.42
CA ALA A 59 0.74 12.78 -5.85
C ALA A 59 -0.65 12.16 -5.54
N PHE A 60 -0.75 10.84 -5.46
CA PHE A 60 -2.06 10.17 -5.53
C PHE A 60 -2.74 9.94 -4.16
N ILE A 61 -2.00 9.47 -3.15
CA ILE A 61 -2.57 9.12 -1.84
C ILE A 61 -3.15 10.34 -1.12
N ARG A 62 -2.43 11.47 -1.12
CA ARG A 62 -2.88 12.70 -0.46
C ARG A 62 -4.17 13.27 -1.09
N TRP A 63 -4.38 13.06 -2.39
CA TRP A 63 -5.57 13.50 -3.11
C TRP A 63 -6.81 12.65 -2.80
N ILE A 64 -6.64 11.33 -2.66
CA ILE A 64 -7.74 10.43 -2.24
C ILE A 64 -8.20 10.76 -0.83
N LEU A 65 -7.27 11.04 0.09
CA LEU A 65 -7.58 11.32 1.50
C LEU A 65 -8.04 12.76 1.76
N SER A 66 -7.96 13.67 0.77
CA SER A 66 -8.39 15.07 0.89
C SER A 66 -9.77 15.34 0.28
N LYS A 67 -10.56 14.29 0.03
CA LYS A 67 -11.89 14.34 -0.56
C LYS A 67 -12.93 13.88 0.45
#